data_AF-A0A3D3K2F0-F1
#
_entry.id   AF-A0A3D3K2F0-F1
#
_cell.length_a   1.000
_cell.length_b   1.000
_cell.length_c   1.000
_cell.angle_alpha   90.00
_cell.angle_beta   90.00
_cell.angle_gamma   90.00
#
_symmetry.space_group_name_H-M   'P 1'
#
loop_
_entity.id
_entity.type
_entity.pdbx_description
1 polymer ?
#
loop_
_entity_poly.entity_id
_entity_poly.type
_entity_poly.pdbx_seq_one_letter_code
_entity_poly.pdbx_strand_id
1 'polypeptide(L)' 'MKTDKDFLDGQIILLDKPLDWTSFQAVNKLKYKLKKEFNLPKKFKIGHAGTLDPRATGLLIV' A
#
# COMPACT_ATOMS: atom_id res chain seq x y z
N MET A 1 6.20 -8.05 16.04
CA MET A 1 5.19 -7.02 15.70
C MET A 1 5.92 -5.98 14.87
N LYS A 2 5.36 -5.49 13.76
CA LYS A 2 6.02 -4.44 12.98
C LYS A 2 5.97 -3.10 13.72
N THR A 3 6.92 -2.24 13.44
CA THR A 3 7.11 -0.91 14.01
C THR A 3 6.98 0.15 12.93
N ASP A 4 6.84 1.41 13.32
CA ASP A 4 6.94 2.55 12.41
C ASP A 4 8.26 2.56 11.64
N LYS A 5 9.37 2.23 12.32
CA LYS A 5 10.70 2.17 11.71
C LYS A 5 10.78 1.16 10.57
N ASP A 6 10.15 -0.01 10.68
CA ASP A 6 10.12 -1.01 9.61
C ASP A 6 9.52 -0.45 8.31
N PHE A 7 8.53 0.43 8.39
CA PHE A 7 7.94 1.07 7.20
C PHE A 7 8.75 2.27 6.70
N LEU A 8 9.48 2.96 7.57
CA LEU A 8 10.33 4.09 7.21
C LEU A 8 11.64 3.65 6.56
N ASP A 9 12.21 2.53 7.00
CA ASP A 9 13.44 1.94 6.45
C ASP A 9 13.18 1.20 5.12
N GLY A 10 11.90 0.96 4.80
CA GLY A 10 11.45 0.36 3.54
C GLY A 10 10.91 -1.04 3.74
N GLN A 11 9.72 -1.30 3.18
CA GLN A 11 9.01 -2.55 3.33
C GLN A 11 8.29 -2.90 2.03
N ILE A 12 8.37 -4.17 1.62
CA ILE A 12 7.51 -4.71 0.55
C ILE A 12 6.23 -5.27 1.17
N ILE A 13 5.09 -4.91 0.59
CA ILE A 13 3.77 -5.38 0.98
C ILE A 13 3.13 -6.06 -0.24
N LEU A 14 2.69 -7.30 -0.03
CA LEU A 14 1.94 -8.05 -1.03
C LEU A 14 0.45 -7.81 -0.78
N LEU A 15 -0.22 -7.19 -1.75
CA LEU A 15 -1.64 -6.86 -1.66
C LEU A 15 -2.40 -7.65 -2.71
N ASP A 16 -3.45 -8.37 -2.30
CA ASP A 16 -4.40 -8.94 -3.25
C ASP A 16 -5.42 -7.85 -3.63
N LYS A 17 -5.32 -7.34 -4.86
CA LYS A 17 -6.14 -6.21 -5.33
C LYS A 17 -7.55 -6.70 -5.66
N PRO A 18 -8.60 -6.14 -5.02
CA PRO A 18 -9.96 -6.52 -5.34
C PRO A 18 -10.40 -6.00 -6.71
N LEU A 19 -11.51 -6.56 -7.19
CA LEU A 19 -12.21 -6.09 -8.38
C LEU A 19 -12.71 -4.65 -8.18
N ASP A 20 -12.82 -3.90 -9.27
CA ASP A 20 -13.34 -2.53 -9.35
C ASP A 20 -12.49 -1.44 -8.66
N TRP A 21 -11.35 -1.81 -8.09
CA TRP A 21 -10.40 -0.85 -7.52
C TRP A 21 -9.25 -0.57 -8.49
N THR A 22 -8.90 0.70 -8.68
CA THR A 22 -7.62 1.04 -9.32
C THR A 22 -6.46 0.65 -8.41
N SER A 23 -5.29 0.35 -8.99
CA SER A 23 -4.07 0.10 -8.21
C SER A 23 -3.74 1.27 -7.26
N PHE A 24 -3.96 2.51 -7.71
CA PHE A 24 -3.77 3.70 -6.89
C PHE A 24 -4.75 3.78 -5.70
N GLN A 25 -6.03 3.42 -5.89
CA GLN A 25 -7.01 3.39 -4.79
C GLN A 25 -6.60 2.38 -3.72
N ALA A 26 -6.12 1.19 -4.11
CA ALA A 26 -5.63 0.17 -3.19
C ALA A 26 -4.43 0.67 -2.36
N VAL A 27 -3.42 1.24 -3.04
CA VAL A 27 -2.25 1.82 -2.38
C VAL A 27 -2.62 2.99 -1.46
N ASN A 28 -3.52 3.87 -1.88
CA ASN A 28 -3.94 5.01 -1.08
C ASN A 28 -4.69 4.56 0.19
N LYS A 29 -5.57 3.55 0.07
CA LYS A 29 -6.25 2.96 1.24
C LYS A 29 -5.23 2.37 2.22
N LEU A 30 -4.25 1.63 1.72
CA LEU A 30 -3.17 1.06 2.52
C LEU A 30 -2.32 2.15 3.19
N LYS A 31 -1.99 3.23 2.47
CA LYS A 31 -1.28 4.40 2.99
C LYS A 31 -1.97 4.97 4.23
N TYR A 32 -3.28 5.21 4.14
CA TYR A 32 -4.04 5.76 5.26
C TYR A 32 -4.11 4.82 6.45
N LYS A 33 -4.26 3.51 6.20
CA LYS A 33 -4.24 2.50 7.26
C LYS A 33 -2.90 2.49 8.00
N LEU A 34 -1.78 2.39 7.27
CA LEU A 34 -0.44 2.38 7.85
C LEU A 34 -0.13 3.67 8.62
N LYS A 35 -0.50 4.83 8.05
CA LYS A 35 -0.31 6.11 8.74
C LYS A 35 -1.05 6.18 10.07
N LYS A 36 -2.29 5.67 10.14
CA LYS A 36 -3.09 5.68 11.37
C LYS A 36 -2.56 4.67 12.39
N GLU A 37 -2.20 3.48 11.93
CA GLU A 37 -1.78 2.36 12.78
C GLU A 37 -0.38 2.58 13.40
N PHE A 38 0.56 3.13 12.63
CA PHE A 38 1.95 3.32 13.04
C PHE A 38 2.33 4.80 13.25
N ASN A 39 1.35 5.72 13.26
CA ASN A 39 1.57 7.16 13.42
C ASN A 39 2.63 7.75 12.45
N LEU A 40 2.65 7.27 11.20
CA LEU A 40 3.68 7.63 10.23
C LEU A 40 3.61 9.11 9.81
N PRO A 41 4.76 9.73 9.48
CA PRO A 41 4.83 11.14 9.14
C PRO A 41 3.96 11.52 7.94
N LYS A 42 3.55 12.79 7.88
CA LYS A 42 2.71 13.32 6.77
C LYS A 42 3.34 13.08 5.39
N LYS A 43 4.68 13.13 5.31
CA LYS A 43 5.49 12.93 4.10
C LYS A 43 5.76 11.45 3.75
N PHE A 44 5.17 10.50 4.48
CA PHE A 44 5.31 9.06 4.20
C PHE A 44 4.99 8.73 2.73
N LYS A 45 5.92 8.03 2.07
CA LYS A 45 5.83 7.62 0.67
C LYS A 45 5.47 6.14 0.59
N ILE A 46 4.70 5.79 -0.44
CA ILE A 46 4.27 4.44 -0.76
C ILE A 46 3.96 4.42 -2.27
N GLY A 47 4.24 3.31 -2.94
CA GLY A 47 4.03 3.14 -4.38
C GLY A 47 3.53 1.74 -4.69
N HIS A 48 3.38 1.39 -5.96
CA HIS A 48 3.22 -0.01 -6.37
C HIS A 48 4.08 -0.28 -7.60
N ALA A 49 4.43 -1.54 -7.80
CA ALA A 49 5.09 -2.03 -9.00
C ALA A 49 4.07 -2.79 -9.87
N GLY A 50 3.98 -2.40 -11.14
CA GLY A 50 2.98 -2.91 -12.08
C GLY A 50 1.59 -2.33 -11.79
N THR A 51 0.98 -1.70 -12.80
CA THR A 51 -0.40 -1.23 -12.69
C THR A 51 -1.33 -2.36 -13.12
N LEU A 52 -2.21 -2.78 -12.22
CA LEU A 52 -3.37 -3.60 -12.55
C LEU A 52 -4.54 -2.69 -12.91
N ASP A 53 -5.22 -3.01 -14.02
CA ASP A 53 -6.45 -2.34 -14.44
C ASP A 53 -7.55 -2.46 -13.38
N PRO A 54 -8.53 -1.54 -13.35
CA PRO A 54 -9.61 -1.57 -12.35
C PRO A 54 -10.34 -2.91 -12.27
N ARG A 55 -10.50 -3.60 -13.40
CA ARG A 55 -11.16 -4.91 -13.50
C ARG A 55 -10.23 -6.12 -13.36
N ALA A 56 -8.92 -5.91 -13.28
CA ALA A 56 -7.99 -6.99 -12.96
C ALA A 56 -8.01 -7.26 -11.44
N THR A 57 -7.78 -8.50 -11.01
CA THR A 57 -7.59 -8.85 -9.60
C THR A 57 -6.25 -9.56 -9.41
N GLY A 58 -5.83 -9.75 -8.17
CA GLY A 58 -4.62 -10.51 -7.85
C GLY A 58 -3.49 -9.68 -7.28
N LEU A 59 -2.29 -10.24 -7.32
CA LEU A 59 -1.13 -9.73 -6.60
C LEU A 59 -0.65 -8.37 -7.12
N LEU A 60 -0.66 -7.37 -6.25
CA LEU A 60 -0.06 -6.06 -6.42
C LEU A 60 1.10 -5.90 -5.43
N ILE A 61 2.29 -5.59 -5.94
CA ILE A 61 3.49 -5.35 -5.12
C ILE A 61 3.51 -3.88 -4.73
N VAL A 62 3.52 -3.58 -3.43
CA VAL A 62 3.44 -2.22 -2.85
C VAL A 62 4.69 -1.92 -2.02
#